data_AF-A0A180H5H6-F1
#
_entry.id   AF-A0A180H5H6-F1
#
_cell.length_a   1.000
_cell.length_b   1.000
_cell.length_c   1.000
_cell.angle_alpha   90.00
_cell.angle_beta   90.00
_cell.angle_gamma   90.00
#
_symmetry.space_group_name_H-M   'P 1'
#
loop_
_entity.id
_entity.type
_entity.pdbx_description
1 polymer ?
#
loop_
_entity_poly.entity_id
_entity_poly.type
_entity_poly.pdbx_seq_one_letter_code
_entity_poly.pdbx_strand_id
1 'polypeptide(L)'
;MSIFQQFITSSLMVVFFAGLASANWDPATGHLYNYRPSKSWISQQKGARCFKDVQVAECAQNTRLSYPHVQLFATFEVEHSKDKNHGCPYGTCCGFSDLPSPSDMEADEANYHSFFWHDLGGISGPGTNPIANPQTGAFGYESSAGKYHEGKADVSNMQKGHDSNYPGFKLPPAWSHFNYPTGASQSGQPKCGTADGENLDPGQKPGSYGNYKPSRGSSKTSPDNSGSYTSRHNRGSYTSPDNSD
;
A
#
# COMPACT_ATOMS: atom_id res chain seq x y z
N MET A 1 18.96 -66.83 -24.03
CA MET A 1 18.64 -65.41 -24.29
C MET A 1 17.27 -65.11 -23.72
N SER A 2 17.20 -64.45 -22.55
CA SER A 2 15.98 -63.79 -22.09
C SER A 2 16.40 -62.78 -21.02
N ILE A 3 16.53 -61.52 -21.43
CA ILE A 3 16.73 -60.37 -20.56
C ILE A 3 15.41 -59.61 -20.61
N PHE A 4 14.63 -59.69 -19.54
CA PHE A 4 13.53 -58.76 -19.30
C PHE A 4 13.66 -58.24 -17.87
N GLN A 5 14.37 -57.13 -17.74
CA GLN A 5 14.39 -56.32 -16.53
C GLN A 5 13.58 -55.07 -16.86
N GLN A 6 12.29 -55.09 -16.52
CA GLN A 6 11.42 -53.92 -16.64
C GLN A 6 11.71 -52.99 -15.46
N PHE A 7 12.42 -51.91 -15.74
CA PHE A 7 12.53 -50.78 -14.82
C PHE A 7 11.18 -50.06 -14.79
N ILE A 8 10.48 -50.15 -13.66
CA ILE A 8 9.36 -49.24 -13.35
C ILE A 8 10.00 -47.90 -13.01
N THR A 9 10.15 -47.03 -14.00
CA THR A 9 10.40 -45.60 -13.78
C THR A 9 9.13 -44.99 -13.21
N SER A 10 9.02 -44.98 -11.89
CA SER A 10 8.04 -44.16 -11.18
C SER A 10 8.47 -42.70 -11.29
N SER A 11 7.96 -42.01 -12.30
CA SER A 11 8.09 -40.56 -12.45
C SER A 11 7.29 -39.88 -11.33
N LEU A 12 7.96 -39.58 -10.22
CA LEU A 12 7.47 -38.61 -9.25
C LEU A 12 7.41 -37.24 -9.96
N MET A 13 6.23 -36.88 -10.46
CA MET A 13 5.89 -35.51 -10.85
C MET A 13 5.87 -34.66 -9.57
N VAL A 14 7.05 -34.27 -9.09
CA VAL A 14 7.17 -33.16 -8.14
C VAL A 14 6.82 -31.91 -8.94
N VAL A 15 5.56 -31.50 -8.86
CA VAL A 15 5.14 -30.19 -9.32
C VAL A 15 5.87 -29.17 -8.46
N PHE A 16 7.04 -28.73 -8.93
CA PHE A 16 7.70 -27.53 -8.46
C PHE A 16 6.77 -26.37 -8.82
N PHE A 17 5.82 -26.06 -7.93
CA PHE A 17 5.30 -24.69 -7.83
C PHE A 17 6.45 -23.84 -7.31
N ALA A 18 7.40 -23.52 -8.19
CA ALA A 18 8.25 -22.37 -7.99
C ALA A 18 7.29 -21.20 -7.77
N GLY A 19 7.32 -20.62 -6.57
CA GLY A 19 6.54 -19.45 -6.21
C GLY A 19 6.98 -18.29 -7.07
N LEU A 20 6.48 -18.25 -8.31
CA LEU A 20 6.36 -17.03 -9.07
C LEU A 20 5.55 -16.11 -8.16
N ALA A 21 6.13 -14.99 -7.77
CA ALA A 21 5.37 -13.92 -7.17
C ALA A 21 4.32 -13.52 -8.22
N SER A 22 3.13 -14.11 -8.08
CA SER A 22 1.95 -13.74 -8.86
C SER A 22 1.53 -12.39 -8.29
N ALA A 23 2.15 -11.32 -8.77
CA ALA A 23 1.61 -9.99 -8.55
C ALA A 23 0.32 -9.94 -9.35
N ASN A 24 -0.82 -10.26 -8.72
CA ASN A 24 -2.09 -10.24 -9.42
C ASN A 24 -2.49 -8.79 -9.61
N TRP A 25 -2.84 -8.43 -10.84
CA TRP A 25 -3.38 -7.12 -11.16
C TRP A 25 -4.81 -7.02 -10.61
N ASP A 26 -4.89 -6.73 -9.32
CA ASP A 26 -6.10 -6.59 -8.52
C ASP A 26 -5.93 -5.30 -7.69
N PRO A 27 -6.39 -4.15 -8.20
CA PRO A 27 -6.18 -2.87 -7.55
C PRO A 27 -6.89 -2.75 -6.21
N ALA A 28 -6.25 -2.04 -5.28
CA ALA A 28 -6.83 -1.66 -4.01
C ALA A 28 -8.16 -0.92 -4.21
N THR A 29 -9.14 -1.30 -3.41
CA THR A 29 -10.47 -0.69 -3.38
C THR A 29 -10.54 0.53 -2.49
N GLY A 30 -9.56 0.71 -1.60
CA GLY A 30 -9.44 1.92 -0.78
C GLY A 30 -8.01 2.25 -0.40
N HIS A 31 -7.80 3.49 0.03
CA HIS A 31 -6.50 4.01 0.44
C HIS A 31 -6.59 4.95 1.65
N LEU A 32 -5.46 5.12 2.33
CA LEU A 32 -5.26 6.10 3.38
C LEU A 32 -3.80 6.56 3.36
N TYR A 33 -3.55 7.78 2.85
CA TYR A 33 -2.18 8.32 2.80
C TYR A 33 -1.76 8.90 4.12
N ASN A 34 -0.46 8.87 4.42
CA ASN A 34 0.12 9.47 5.62
C ASN A 34 -0.33 8.76 6.90
N TYR A 35 -0.70 7.48 6.78
CA TYR A 35 -1.10 6.64 7.89
C TYR A 35 -0.55 5.24 7.70
N ARG A 36 -0.27 4.58 8.82
CA ARG A 36 0.05 3.17 8.92
C ARG A 36 -0.54 2.58 10.20
N PRO A 37 -0.62 1.26 10.34
CA PRO A 37 -0.83 0.64 11.64
C PRO A 37 0.35 0.92 12.58
N SER A 38 0.10 0.85 13.88
CA SER A 38 1.13 0.95 14.91
C SER A 38 2.25 -0.08 14.70
N LYS A 39 3.47 0.27 15.12
CA LYS A 39 4.61 -0.66 15.10
C LYS A 39 4.32 -1.97 15.83
N SER A 40 3.57 -1.92 16.92
CA SER A 40 3.11 -3.10 17.65
C SER A 40 2.21 -3.98 16.78
N TRP A 41 1.24 -3.40 16.07
CA TRP A 41 0.38 -4.16 15.16
C TRP A 41 1.19 -4.83 14.06
N ILE A 42 2.09 -4.08 13.40
CA ILE A 42 2.95 -4.62 12.33
C ILE A 42 3.82 -5.77 12.83
N SER A 43 4.41 -5.65 14.02
CA SER A 43 5.28 -6.68 14.60
C SER A 43 4.58 -8.02 14.90
N GLN A 44 3.25 -8.00 15.01
CA GLN A 44 2.45 -9.19 15.29
C GLN A 44 2.05 -9.95 14.02
N GLN A 45 2.24 -9.37 12.84
CA GLN A 45 1.80 -9.95 11.57
C GLN A 45 2.81 -10.98 11.05
N LYS A 46 2.52 -12.26 11.30
CA LYS A 46 3.43 -13.38 10.94
C LYS A 46 3.39 -13.79 9.46
N GLY A 47 2.43 -13.28 8.69
CA GLY A 47 2.19 -13.64 7.28
C GLY A 47 2.50 -12.53 6.27
N ALA A 48 3.09 -11.42 6.71
CA ALA A 48 3.36 -10.29 5.84
C ALA A 48 4.43 -10.63 4.78
N ARG A 49 4.22 -10.17 3.54
CA ARG A 49 5.25 -10.24 2.47
C ARG A 49 5.63 -8.85 2.02
N CYS A 50 6.92 -8.54 2.13
CA CYS A 50 7.48 -7.23 1.83
C CYS A 50 8.39 -7.25 0.60
N PHE A 51 8.28 -6.23 -0.24
CA PHE A 51 9.06 -6.04 -1.46
C PHE A 51 9.61 -4.61 -1.48
N LYS A 52 10.91 -4.49 -1.74
CA LYS A 52 11.61 -3.20 -1.85
C LYS A 52 11.64 -2.74 -3.31
N ASP A 53 12.04 -1.49 -3.52
CA ASP A 53 12.18 -0.89 -4.85
C ASP A 53 10.84 -0.83 -5.64
N VAL A 54 9.72 -0.82 -4.92
CA VAL A 54 8.36 -0.83 -5.47
C VAL A 54 7.85 0.60 -5.60
N GLN A 55 7.15 0.93 -6.68
CA GLN A 55 6.40 2.20 -6.78
C GLN A 55 5.16 2.15 -5.89
N VAL A 56 4.77 3.28 -5.30
CA VAL A 56 3.52 3.35 -4.53
C VAL A 56 2.31 2.94 -5.39
N ALA A 57 2.32 3.33 -6.67
CA ALA A 57 1.32 2.91 -7.65
C ALA A 57 1.31 1.39 -7.86
N GLU A 58 2.47 0.76 -7.93
CA GLU A 58 2.55 -0.70 -8.07
C GLU A 58 2.05 -1.41 -6.80
N CYS A 59 2.34 -0.87 -5.62
CA CYS A 59 1.80 -1.39 -4.35
C CYS A 59 0.27 -1.31 -4.27
N ALA A 60 -0.32 -0.23 -4.80
CA ALA A 60 -1.76 -0.03 -4.80
C ALA A 60 -2.48 -0.82 -5.90
N GLN A 61 -1.82 -1.12 -7.02
CA GLN A 61 -2.45 -1.77 -8.18
C GLN A 61 -2.35 -3.30 -8.16
N ASN A 62 -1.41 -3.86 -7.40
CA ASN A 62 -1.10 -5.29 -7.39
C ASN A 62 -1.15 -5.89 -5.98
N THR A 63 -1.57 -7.15 -5.88
CA THR A 63 -1.45 -7.92 -4.64
C THR A 63 -0.03 -8.49 -4.45
N ARG A 64 0.35 -8.70 -3.20
CA ARG A 64 1.64 -9.30 -2.78
C ARG A 64 1.49 -10.67 -2.15
N LEU A 65 0.27 -11.01 -1.74
CA LEU A 65 -0.10 -12.31 -1.23
C LEU A 65 -0.90 -13.09 -2.27
N SER A 66 -0.95 -14.41 -2.06
CA SER A 66 -1.69 -15.37 -2.88
C SER A 66 -2.33 -16.39 -1.96
N TYR A 67 -3.34 -17.12 -2.45
CA TYR A 67 -3.95 -18.23 -1.73
C TYR A 67 -2.91 -19.16 -1.09
N PRO A 68 -3.09 -19.60 0.18
CA PRO A 68 -4.28 -19.42 1.02
C PRO A 68 -4.35 -18.10 1.79
N HIS A 69 -3.37 -17.21 1.62
CA HIS A 69 -3.30 -15.93 2.34
C HIS A 69 -3.81 -14.82 1.44
N VAL A 70 -5.10 -14.50 1.55
CA VAL A 70 -5.72 -13.41 0.78
C VAL A 70 -5.23 -12.08 1.30
N GLN A 71 -4.83 -11.16 0.41
CA GLN A 71 -4.42 -9.81 0.80
C GLN A 71 -5.65 -8.97 1.14
N LEU A 72 -5.72 -8.48 2.37
CA LEU A 72 -6.77 -7.56 2.81
C LEU A 72 -6.26 -6.12 2.89
N PHE A 73 -4.95 -5.98 3.12
CA PHE A 73 -4.33 -4.72 3.49
C PHE A 73 -2.89 -4.68 3.00
N ALA A 74 -2.37 -3.49 2.72
CA ALA A 74 -0.95 -3.26 2.48
C ALA A 74 -0.47 -1.95 3.11
N THR A 75 0.78 -1.94 3.55
CA THR A 75 1.51 -0.71 3.87
C THR A 75 2.56 -0.42 2.79
N PHE A 76 2.86 0.85 2.61
CA PHE A 76 3.95 1.33 1.78
C PHE A 76 4.81 2.28 2.60
N GLU A 77 6.04 1.90 2.88
CA GLU A 77 7.06 2.75 3.50
C GLU A 77 7.88 3.45 2.41
N VAL A 78 7.87 4.78 2.42
CA VAL A 78 8.55 5.61 1.41
C VAL A 78 10.06 5.60 1.64
N GLU A 79 10.82 5.44 0.55
CA GLU A 79 12.27 5.61 0.51
C GLU A 79 12.63 6.94 -0.15
N HIS A 80 12.78 7.99 0.66
CA HIS A 80 13.01 9.36 0.18
C HIS A 80 14.29 9.55 -0.64
N SER A 81 15.24 8.60 -0.60
CA SER A 81 16.42 8.61 -1.47
C SER A 81 16.04 8.54 -2.97
N LYS A 82 14.81 8.12 -3.29
CA LYS A 82 14.28 7.89 -4.64
C LYS A 82 13.18 8.85 -5.06
N ASP A 83 12.97 9.93 -4.30
CA ASP A 83 11.92 10.91 -4.58
C ASP A 83 12.08 11.62 -5.94
N LYS A 84 13.27 11.54 -6.55
CA LYS A 84 13.58 12.11 -7.87
C LYS A 84 13.45 11.10 -9.03
N ASN A 85 12.97 9.89 -8.77
CA ASN A 85 12.77 8.87 -9.81
C ASN A 85 11.41 9.04 -10.47
N HIS A 86 11.30 8.73 -11.77
CA HIS A 86 10.01 8.70 -12.45
C HIS A 86 9.08 7.68 -11.80
N GLY A 87 7.84 8.06 -11.50
CA GLY A 87 6.88 7.14 -10.88
C GLY A 87 6.93 7.07 -9.35
N CYS A 88 7.74 7.93 -8.73
CA CYS A 88 7.80 8.06 -7.28
C CYS A 88 6.40 8.32 -6.66
N PRO A 89 6.26 8.12 -5.34
CA PRO A 89 7.22 7.52 -4.40
C PRO A 89 7.64 6.08 -4.71
N TYR A 90 8.89 5.76 -4.38
CA TYR A 90 9.41 4.38 -4.30
C TYR A 90 9.61 3.98 -2.85
N GLY A 91 9.61 2.69 -2.57
CA GLY A 91 9.71 2.23 -1.20
C GLY A 91 9.55 0.74 -1.00
N THR A 92 9.17 0.38 0.24
CA THR A 92 8.87 -0.99 0.65
C THR A 92 7.36 -1.18 0.73
N CYS A 93 6.82 -2.08 -0.08
CA CYS A 93 5.42 -2.50 -0.04
C CYS A 93 5.29 -3.81 0.73
N CYS A 94 4.48 -3.83 1.80
CA CYS A 94 4.18 -5.02 2.58
C CYS A 94 2.69 -5.37 2.48
N GLY A 95 2.36 -6.56 1.99
CA GLY A 95 0.99 -7.07 1.98
C GLY A 95 0.67 -7.92 3.21
N PHE A 96 -0.57 -7.82 3.70
CA PHE A 96 -1.06 -8.47 4.92
C PHE A 96 -2.38 -9.20 4.67
N SER A 97 -2.54 -10.35 5.30
CA SER A 97 -3.79 -11.13 5.30
C SER A 97 -4.75 -10.76 6.42
N ASP A 98 -4.35 -9.83 7.28
CA ASP A 98 -5.13 -9.32 8.40
C ASP A 98 -5.44 -7.84 8.17
N LEU A 99 -6.63 -7.42 8.61
CA LEU A 99 -7.10 -6.04 8.50
C LEU A 99 -6.83 -5.31 9.83
N PRO A 100 -6.08 -4.19 9.85
CA PRO A 100 -5.96 -3.36 11.04
C PRO A 100 -7.33 -2.75 11.39
N SER A 101 -7.61 -2.56 12.67
CA SER A 101 -8.76 -1.76 13.09
C SER A 101 -8.46 -0.27 12.90
N PRO A 102 -9.48 0.60 12.82
CA PRO A 102 -9.23 2.04 12.77
C PRO A 102 -8.40 2.58 13.94
N SER A 103 -8.53 2.01 15.14
CA SER A 103 -7.75 2.37 16.32
C SER A 103 -6.30 1.93 16.27
N ASP A 104 -5.94 1.02 15.37
CA ASP A 104 -4.55 0.61 15.17
C ASP A 104 -3.77 1.62 14.31
N MET A 105 -4.46 2.53 13.63
CA MET A 105 -3.85 3.45 12.67
C MET A 105 -3.29 4.70 13.36
N GLU A 106 -2.06 5.05 13.00
CA GLU A 106 -1.35 6.26 13.42
C GLU A 106 -0.96 7.09 12.20
N ALA A 107 -0.91 8.41 12.37
CA ALA A 107 -0.43 9.32 11.34
C ALA A 107 1.10 9.20 11.19
N ASP A 108 1.57 9.15 9.96
CA ASP A 108 2.99 9.18 9.60
C ASP A 108 3.13 9.92 8.26
N GLU A 109 3.32 11.24 8.37
CA GLU A 109 3.24 12.17 7.24
C GLU A 109 4.36 11.96 6.23
N ALA A 110 4.00 11.69 4.98
CA ALA A 110 4.86 11.46 3.83
C ALA A 110 5.81 10.24 3.90
N ASN A 111 5.89 9.52 5.02
CA ASN A 111 6.73 8.32 5.10
C ASN A 111 5.93 7.02 4.90
N TYR A 112 4.61 7.03 5.12
CA TYR A 112 3.79 5.83 4.97
C TYR A 112 2.45 6.07 4.28
N HIS A 113 2.01 5.08 3.49
CA HIS A 113 0.68 5.00 2.91
C HIS A 113 0.08 3.61 3.14
N SER A 114 -1.24 3.55 3.21
CA SER A 114 -1.99 2.32 3.48
C SER A 114 -3.03 2.07 2.40
N PHE A 115 -3.20 0.81 2.00
CA PHE A 115 -4.11 0.37 0.95
C PHE A 115 -4.98 -0.80 1.42
N PHE A 116 -6.23 -0.84 0.97
CA PHE A 116 -7.26 -1.76 1.42
C PHE A 116 -7.91 -2.46 0.24
N TRP A 117 -8.15 -3.76 0.38
CA TRP A 117 -8.86 -4.58 -0.61
C TRP A 117 -10.28 -4.89 -0.14
N HIS A 118 -11.12 -5.32 -1.09
CA HIS A 118 -12.49 -5.78 -0.84
C HIS A 118 -13.41 -4.79 -0.13
N ASP A 119 -13.22 -3.49 -0.38
CA ASP A 119 -13.98 -2.38 0.21
C ASP A 119 -13.95 -2.39 1.75
N LEU A 120 -12.87 -2.90 2.35
CA LEU A 120 -12.75 -3.09 3.79
C LEU A 120 -12.41 -1.81 4.57
N GLY A 121 -11.89 -0.78 3.91
CA GLY A 121 -11.49 0.46 4.57
C GLY A 121 -10.90 1.47 3.59
N GLY A 122 -10.52 2.64 4.11
CA GLY A 122 -9.95 3.73 3.31
C GLY A 122 -10.97 4.56 2.53
N ILE A 123 -10.46 5.62 1.91
CA ILE A 123 -11.18 6.37 0.87
C ILE A 123 -11.21 5.52 -0.40
N SER A 124 -12.35 5.51 -1.10
CA SER A 124 -12.57 4.65 -2.27
C SER A 124 -11.53 4.87 -3.39
N GLY A 125 -11.11 3.76 -3.99
CA GLY A 125 -10.15 3.68 -5.08
C GLY A 125 -8.71 3.45 -4.60
N PRO A 126 -7.78 3.15 -5.54
CA PRO A 126 -6.41 2.80 -5.20
C PRO A 126 -5.57 3.99 -4.70
N GLY A 127 -6.03 5.22 -4.93
CA GLY A 127 -5.29 6.40 -4.46
C GLY A 127 -3.93 6.58 -5.16
N THR A 128 -3.82 6.19 -6.42
CA THR A 128 -2.57 6.39 -7.19
C THR A 128 -2.89 6.65 -8.64
N ASN A 129 -1.91 7.16 -9.37
CA ASN A 129 -1.89 7.07 -10.83
C ASN A 129 -1.63 5.61 -11.25
N PRO A 130 -1.72 5.30 -12.56
CA PRO A 130 -1.16 4.05 -13.08
C PRO A 130 0.35 3.96 -12.83
N ILE A 131 0.89 2.74 -12.91
CA ILE A 131 2.32 2.47 -12.75
C ILE A 131 3.08 3.22 -13.85
N ALA A 132 4.16 3.92 -13.49
CA ALA A 132 4.97 4.65 -14.45
C ALA A 132 6.22 3.85 -14.84
N ASN A 133 6.67 4.02 -16.06
CA ASN A 133 7.95 3.52 -16.53
C ASN A 133 9.08 4.28 -15.78
N PRO A 134 9.99 3.58 -15.08
CA PRO A 134 11.04 4.22 -14.29
C PRO A 134 12.05 5.03 -15.10
N GLN A 135 12.18 4.77 -16.41
CA GLN A 135 13.08 5.50 -17.30
C GLN A 135 12.41 6.67 -18.01
N THR A 136 11.15 6.52 -18.42
CA THR A 136 10.50 7.50 -19.32
C THR A 136 9.42 8.33 -18.63
N GLY A 137 8.91 7.87 -17.48
CA GLY A 137 7.74 8.40 -16.80
C GLY A 137 6.43 8.12 -17.53
N ALA A 138 6.43 7.31 -18.60
CA ALA A 138 5.20 6.92 -19.31
C ALA A 138 4.31 6.03 -18.43
N PHE A 139 2.99 6.23 -18.47
CA PHE A 139 2.07 5.37 -17.73
C PHE A 139 1.82 4.02 -18.42
N GLY A 140 1.54 3.02 -17.59
CA GLY A 140 1.29 1.65 -17.99
C GLY A 140 0.69 0.80 -16.87
N TYR A 141 0.83 -0.50 -17.00
CA TYR A 141 0.32 -1.49 -16.05
C TYR A 141 1.23 -2.72 -15.98
N GLU A 142 1.07 -3.50 -14.93
CA GLU A 142 1.72 -4.80 -14.79
C GLU A 142 0.68 -5.91 -15.06
N SER A 143 1.05 -6.90 -15.88
CA SER A 143 0.23 -8.10 -16.05
C SER A 143 0.39 -9.02 -14.83
N SER A 144 -0.52 -9.98 -14.63
CA SER A 144 -0.41 -10.97 -13.54
C SER A 144 0.88 -11.82 -13.56
N ALA A 145 1.65 -11.74 -14.65
CA ALA A 145 2.98 -12.35 -14.78
C ALA A 145 4.13 -11.46 -14.27
N GLY A 146 3.83 -10.28 -13.71
CA GLY A 146 4.84 -9.33 -13.24
C GLY A 146 5.50 -8.50 -14.35
N LYS A 147 4.96 -8.53 -15.58
CA LYS A 147 5.54 -7.80 -16.72
C LYS A 147 4.87 -6.45 -16.90
N TYR A 148 5.68 -5.40 -16.95
CA TYR A 148 5.23 -4.04 -17.26
C TYR A 148 4.92 -3.85 -18.75
N HIS A 149 3.85 -3.11 -19.02
CA HIS A 149 3.37 -2.74 -20.35
C HIS A 149 3.02 -1.25 -20.35
N GLU A 150 3.63 -0.48 -21.26
CA GLU A 150 3.22 0.91 -21.48
C GLU A 150 1.84 0.99 -22.12
N GLY A 151 1.05 1.98 -21.72
CA GLY A 151 -0.27 2.25 -22.29
C GLY A 151 -1.44 1.60 -21.54
N LYS A 152 -2.61 1.59 -22.19
CA LYS A 152 -3.86 1.23 -21.55
C LYS A 152 -3.88 -0.25 -21.28
N ALA A 153 -4.11 -0.59 -20.04
CA ALA A 153 -4.41 -1.96 -19.67
C ALA A 153 -5.76 -2.38 -20.25
N ASP A 154 -5.81 -3.59 -20.81
CA ASP A 154 -7.07 -4.25 -21.11
C ASP A 154 -7.69 -4.74 -19.80
N VAL A 155 -8.58 -3.92 -19.24
CA VAL A 155 -9.23 -4.17 -17.95
C VAL A 155 -10.10 -5.41 -17.93
N SER A 156 -10.40 -6.03 -19.08
CA SER A 156 -11.07 -7.33 -19.11
C SER A 156 -10.21 -8.45 -18.49
N ASN A 157 -8.89 -8.27 -18.42
CA ASN A 157 -7.94 -9.19 -17.81
C ASN A 157 -7.63 -8.86 -16.34
N MET A 158 -8.23 -7.80 -15.79
CA MET A 158 -8.04 -7.40 -14.40
C MET A 158 -8.71 -8.41 -13.47
N GLN A 159 -7.99 -8.86 -12.45
CA GLN A 159 -8.41 -9.93 -11.54
C GLN A 159 -9.14 -9.38 -10.31
N LYS A 160 -10.11 -8.49 -10.52
CA LYS A 160 -10.79 -7.78 -9.44
C LYS A 160 -11.42 -8.76 -8.45
N GLY A 161 -10.94 -8.75 -7.21
CA GLY A 161 -11.46 -9.60 -6.14
C GLY A 161 -11.42 -11.08 -6.50
N HIS A 162 -10.44 -11.53 -7.30
CA HIS A 162 -10.32 -12.92 -7.72
C HIS A 162 -10.34 -13.91 -6.54
N ASP A 163 -9.86 -13.44 -5.39
CA ASP A 163 -9.82 -14.14 -4.11
C ASP A 163 -11.19 -14.49 -3.53
N SER A 164 -12.27 -13.82 -3.96
CA SER A 164 -13.64 -14.08 -3.47
C SER A 164 -14.14 -15.48 -3.81
N ASN A 165 -13.48 -16.17 -4.72
CA ASN A 165 -13.84 -17.52 -5.17
C ASN A 165 -13.15 -18.63 -4.39
N TYR A 166 -12.26 -18.30 -3.44
CA TYR A 166 -11.52 -19.31 -2.70
C TYR A 166 -12.42 -20.08 -1.71
N PRO A 167 -12.36 -21.42 -1.68
CA PRO A 167 -13.19 -22.23 -0.80
C PRO A 167 -13.00 -21.86 0.68
N GLY A 168 -14.11 -21.57 1.37
CA GLY A 168 -14.11 -21.28 2.80
C GLY A 168 -13.57 -19.89 3.19
N PHE A 169 -13.14 -19.07 2.23
CA PHE A 169 -12.72 -17.71 2.50
C PHE A 169 -13.92 -16.85 2.92
N LYS A 170 -13.72 -16.07 3.98
CA LYS A 170 -14.69 -15.09 4.48
C LYS A 170 -13.97 -13.79 4.77
N LEU A 171 -14.53 -12.70 4.27
CA LEU A 171 -14.02 -11.36 4.55
C LEU A 171 -14.28 -10.99 6.02
N PRO A 172 -13.34 -10.29 6.69
CA PRO A 172 -13.65 -9.67 7.96
C PRO A 172 -14.67 -8.53 7.78
N PRO A 173 -15.27 -8.03 8.86
CA PRO A 173 -16.09 -6.83 8.81
C PRO A 173 -15.29 -5.64 8.26
N ALA A 174 -15.87 -4.92 7.30
CA ALA A 174 -15.32 -3.64 6.86
C ALA A 174 -15.35 -2.62 8.00
N TRP A 175 -14.48 -1.61 7.90
CA TRP A 175 -14.49 -0.46 8.80
C TRP A 175 -15.86 0.23 8.76
N SER A 176 -16.46 0.44 9.93
CA SER A 176 -17.69 1.21 10.08
C SER A 176 -17.39 2.51 10.81
N HIS A 177 -18.06 3.59 10.40
CA HIS A 177 -18.04 4.88 11.12
C HIS A 177 -16.65 5.51 11.35
N PHE A 178 -15.72 5.38 10.39
CA PHE A 178 -14.44 6.08 10.46
C PHE A 178 -14.54 7.47 9.81
N ASN A 179 -14.29 8.51 10.59
CA ASN A 179 -14.16 9.87 10.07
C ASN A 179 -12.75 10.06 9.52
N TYR A 180 -12.62 9.99 8.20
CA TYR A 180 -11.33 10.19 7.54
C TYR A 180 -10.82 11.62 7.77
N PRO A 181 -9.55 11.78 8.18
CA PRO A 181 -8.91 13.09 8.32
C PRO A 181 -9.00 13.87 7.01
N THR A 182 -9.25 15.18 7.10
CA THR A 182 -9.38 16.08 5.94
C THR A 182 -8.13 16.10 5.02
N GLY A 183 -6.95 15.76 5.55
CA GLY A 183 -5.71 15.61 4.77
C GLY A 183 -5.45 14.22 4.20
N ALA A 184 -6.14 13.19 4.69
CA ALA A 184 -6.01 11.81 4.19
C ALA A 184 -6.92 11.55 2.97
N SER A 185 -7.97 12.37 2.79
CA SER A 185 -8.99 12.30 1.73
C SER A 185 -8.53 12.80 0.35
N GLN A 186 -7.23 12.90 0.12
CA GLN A 186 -6.71 13.42 -1.14
C GLN A 186 -6.77 12.34 -2.22
N SER A 187 -7.58 12.55 -3.27
CA SER A 187 -7.52 11.72 -4.47
C SER A 187 -6.23 12.02 -5.26
N GLY A 188 -5.54 10.99 -5.74
CA GLY A 188 -4.37 11.13 -6.64
C GLY A 188 -3.04 10.75 -5.98
N GLN A 189 -1.99 10.56 -6.79
CA GLN A 189 -0.68 10.06 -6.36
C GLN A 189 -0.14 10.79 -5.12
N PRO A 190 0.37 10.07 -4.10
CA PRO A 190 1.15 10.67 -3.03
C PRO A 190 2.34 11.50 -3.56
N LYS A 191 2.68 12.57 -2.83
CA LYS A 191 3.79 13.45 -3.19
C LYS A 191 5.12 12.71 -3.12
N CYS A 192 6.04 13.01 -4.04
CA CYS A 192 7.44 12.61 -3.93
C CYS A 192 8.20 13.66 -3.13
N GLY A 193 8.75 13.29 -1.97
CA GLY A 193 9.36 14.25 -1.05
C GLY A 193 8.81 14.16 0.36
N THR A 194 9.51 14.81 1.31
CA THR A 194 9.11 14.90 2.72
C THR A 194 7.86 15.76 2.90
N ALA A 195 7.16 15.64 4.02
CA ALA A 195 5.92 16.38 4.30
C ALA A 195 6.06 17.90 4.06
N ASP A 196 7.15 18.52 4.52
CA ASP A 196 7.38 19.96 4.39
C ASP A 196 8.12 20.37 3.10
N GLY A 197 8.52 19.40 2.27
CA GLY A 197 9.28 19.63 1.05
C GLY A 197 8.44 19.92 -0.20
N GLU A 198 9.12 20.37 -1.25
CA GLU A 198 8.55 20.43 -2.61
C GLU A 198 8.26 19.02 -3.14
N ASN A 199 7.38 18.94 -4.15
CA ASN A 199 7.24 17.70 -4.89
C ASN A 199 8.45 17.51 -5.82
N LEU A 200 9.16 16.40 -5.67
CA LEU A 200 10.40 16.09 -6.37
C LEU A 200 10.22 15.17 -7.59
N ASP A 201 8.98 14.81 -7.92
CA ASP A 201 8.66 14.01 -9.10
C ASP A 201 9.28 14.66 -10.36
N PRO A 202 10.21 13.98 -11.07
CA PRO A 202 10.84 14.52 -12.29
C PRO A 202 9.85 14.69 -13.44
N GLY A 203 8.59 14.31 -13.24
CA GLY A 203 7.49 14.46 -14.18
C GLY A 203 7.07 13.12 -14.75
N GLN A 204 5.78 13.00 -15.00
CA GLN A 204 5.15 11.83 -15.61
C GLN A 204 4.62 12.20 -16.99
N LYS A 205 4.84 11.33 -17.97
CA LYS A 205 4.33 11.48 -19.33
C LYS A 205 2.99 10.75 -19.44
N PRO A 206 1.94 11.40 -19.93
CA PRO A 206 0.67 10.72 -20.15
C PRO A 206 0.83 9.51 -21.06
N GLY A 207 0.24 8.39 -20.66
CA GLY A 207 0.16 7.15 -21.42
C GLY A 207 -1.16 6.46 -21.11
N SER A 208 -2.16 6.65 -21.97
CA SER A 208 -3.53 6.10 -21.87
C SER A 208 -4.45 6.55 -20.72
N TYR A 209 -3.90 7.13 -19.65
CA TYR A 209 -4.61 7.97 -18.69
C TYR A 209 -3.95 9.35 -18.69
N GLY A 210 -4.76 10.41 -18.72
CA GLY A 210 -4.30 11.79 -18.91
C GLY A 210 -4.95 12.74 -17.90
N ASN A 211 -4.21 13.82 -17.59
CA ASN A 211 -4.46 14.86 -16.59
C ASN A 211 -3.94 14.56 -15.17
N TYR A 212 -2.72 14.03 -15.03
CA TYR A 212 -2.03 14.08 -13.73
C TYR A 212 -1.87 15.54 -13.29
N LYS A 213 -2.41 15.86 -12.12
CA LYS A 213 -2.11 17.08 -11.40
C LYS A 213 -1.28 16.64 -10.19
N PRO A 214 -0.02 17.09 -10.08
CA PRO A 214 0.81 16.80 -8.93
C PRO A 214 0.05 17.11 -7.65
N SER A 215 0.16 16.25 -6.63
CA SER A 215 -0.29 16.63 -5.30
C SER A 215 0.42 17.93 -4.92
N ARG A 216 -0.33 18.96 -4.53
CA ARG A 216 0.28 20.18 -4.02
C ARG A 216 1.08 19.77 -2.80
N GLY A 217 2.36 20.15 -2.75
CA GLY A 217 3.15 20.07 -1.53
C GLY A 217 2.28 20.53 -0.37
N SER A 218 2.13 19.70 0.66
CA SER A 218 1.32 20.00 1.84
C SER A 218 1.73 21.34 2.41
N SER A 219 1.07 22.41 2.00
CA SER A 219 1.05 23.66 2.74
C SER A 219 0.30 23.31 4.01
N LYS A 220 1.00 23.26 5.14
CA LYS A 220 0.40 23.03 6.46
C LYS A 220 -0.90 23.83 6.56
N THR A 221 -2.01 23.11 6.69
CA THR A 221 -2.97 23.51 7.70
C THR A 221 -2.88 22.40 8.72
N SER A 222 -2.14 22.68 9.80
CA SER A 222 -2.31 21.91 11.04
C SER A 222 -3.81 21.80 11.32
N PRO A 223 -4.29 20.69 11.92
CA PRO A 223 -5.61 20.72 12.50
C PRO A 223 -5.63 21.87 13.50
N ASP A 224 -6.41 22.90 13.22
CA ASP A 224 -6.75 23.92 14.20
C ASP A 224 -7.32 23.17 15.41
N ASN A 225 -6.54 23.10 16.48
CA ASN A 225 -7.01 22.67 17.79
C ASN A 225 -7.82 23.80 18.44
N SER A 226 -8.81 24.33 17.70
CA SER A 226 -9.82 25.28 18.20
C SER A 226 -11.16 24.57 18.42
N GLY A 227 -11.10 23.33 18.91
CA GLY A 227 -12.25 22.61 19.46
C GLY A 227 -12.21 22.64 20.98
N SER A 228 -12.86 23.65 21.56
CA SER A 228 -13.13 23.81 23.00
C SER A 228 -13.50 22.48 23.69
N TYR A 229 -12.59 21.95 24.52
CA TYR A 229 -12.92 21.06 25.62
C TYR A 229 -12.50 21.72 26.93
N THR A 230 -13.46 22.39 27.56
CA THR A 230 -13.39 22.70 28.98
C THR A 230 -13.42 21.39 29.75
N SER A 231 -12.26 20.91 30.23
CA SER A 231 -12.24 19.94 31.31
C SER A 231 -11.45 20.52 32.48
N ARG A 232 -12.22 20.89 33.51
CA ARG A 232 -11.71 21.20 34.83
C ARG A 232 -10.99 19.96 35.36
N HIS A 233 -9.67 20.00 35.49
CA HIS A 233 -9.01 19.20 36.52
C HIS A 233 -7.95 20.01 37.26
N ASN A 234 -8.24 20.13 38.55
CA ASN A 234 -7.49 20.67 39.66
C ASN A 234 -6.00 20.29 39.58
N ARG A 235 -5.11 21.28 39.39
CA ARG A 235 -3.67 21.08 39.47
C ARG A 235 -3.21 21.48 40.88
N GLY A 236 -3.01 20.46 41.72
CA GLY A 236 -2.29 20.61 42.97
C GLY A 236 -0.87 21.09 42.69
N SER A 237 -0.46 22.15 43.38
CA SER A 237 0.85 22.76 43.32
C SER A 237 1.93 21.83 43.84
N TYR A 238 2.99 21.62 43.06
CA TYR A 238 4.31 21.24 43.58
C TYR A 238 5.34 22.18 42.95
N THR A 239 5.90 23.03 43.79
CA THR A 239 6.99 23.97 43.52
C THR A 239 8.32 23.22 43.44
N SER A 240 9.13 23.55 42.43
CA SER A 240 10.53 23.13 42.32
C SER A 240 11.41 24.07 43.16
N PRO A 241 12.45 23.58 43.88
CA PRO A 241 13.35 24.45 44.64
C PRO A 241 14.48 25.01 43.76
N ASP A 242 14.72 26.31 43.96
CA ASP A 242 15.85 27.09 43.46
C ASP A 242 17.19 26.47 43.85
N ASN A 243 18.16 26.52 42.93
CA ASN A 243 19.58 26.37 43.25
C ASN A 243 20.35 27.54 42.62
N SER A 244 20.75 28.47 43.49
CA SER A 244 21.82 29.43 43.24
C SER A 244 22.66 29.48 44.51
N ASP A 245 23.83 28.83 44.43
CA ASP A 245 25.13 29.27 44.95
C ASP A 245 26.23 28.44 44.26
#